data_AF-A0A6P1ME90-F1
#
_entry.id   AF-A0A6P1ME90-F1
#
_cell.length_a   1.000
_cell.length_b   1.000
_cell.length_c   1.000
_cell.angle_alpha   90.00
_cell.angle_beta   90.00
_cell.angle_gamma   90.00
#
_symmetry.space_group_name_H-M   'P 1'
#
loop_
_entity.id
_entity.type
_entity.pdbx_description
1 polymer ?
#
loop_
_entity_poly.entity_id
_entity_poly.type
_entity_poly.pdbx_seq_one_letter_code
_entity_poly.pdbx_strand_id
1 'polypeptide(L)' 'MNDNRKIIKIRKDQEGEITDIMLDDETVVPVNHAILMAKDGLLEGTIVVRGKNGGEFLRNDPNGPVADAISDLPTFK' A
#
# COMPACT_ATOMS: atom_id res chain seq x y z
N MET A 1 -19.75 9.00 -2.16
CA MET A 1 -19.23 7.85 -1.40
C MET A 1 -17.72 7.88 -1.53
N ASN A 2 -16.97 7.70 -0.45
CA ASN A 2 -15.54 7.37 -0.56
C ASN A 2 -15.48 5.86 -0.73
N ASP A 3 -15.39 5.40 -1.98
CA ASP A 3 -15.15 3.98 -2.30
C ASP A 3 -13.65 3.64 -2.18
N ASN A 4 -12.91 4.43 -1.39
CA ASN A 4 -11.48 4.29 -1.20
C ASN A 4 -11.23 3.20 -0.16
N ARG A 5 -10.46 2.19 -0.57
CA ARG A 5 -10.07 1.08 0.29
C ARG A 5 -8.85 1.44 1.12
N LYS A 6 -8.71 0.85 2.29
CA LYS A 6 -7.58 1.09 3.18
C LYS A 6 -6.67 -0.12 3.23
N ILE A 7 -5.36 0.10 3.21
CA ILE A 7 -4.38 -0.96 3.45
C ILE A 7 -4.36 -1.30 4.94
N ILE A 8 -4.59 -2.57 5.29
CA ILE A 8 -4.61 -3.03 6.68
C ILE A 8 -3.47 -3.98 7.04
N LYS A 9 -2.95 -4.75 6.07
CA LYS A 9 -1.83 -5.68 6.26
C LYS A 9 -0.98 -5.79 5.01
N ILE A 10 0.23 -6.31 5.16
CA ILE A 10 1.18 -6.53 4.06
C ILE A 10 1.72 -7.96 4.08
N ARG A 11 2.14 -8.48 2.93
CA ARG A 11 2.94 -9.68 2.81
C ARG A 11 4.33 -9.30 2.34
N LYS A 12 5.34 -9.89 2.96
CA LYS A 12 6.74 -9.72 2.57
C LYS A 12 7.31 -11.04 2.09
N ASP A 13 8.24 -10.99 1.15
CA ASP A 13 9.04 -12.16 0.78
C ASP A 13 10.16 -12.44 1.81
N GLN A 14 11.04 -13.39 1.47
CA GLN A 14 12.18 -13.78 2.31
C GLN A 14 13.24 -12.68 2.45
N GLU A 15 13.26 -11.72 1.53
CA GLU A 15 14.21 -10.60 1.51
C GLU A 15 13.63 -9.37 2.26
N GLY A 16 12.35 -9.44 2.65
CA GLY A 16 11.64 -8.39 3.37
C GLY A 16 10.94 -7.39 2.44
N GLU A 17 10.88 -7.66 1.14
CA GLU A 17 10.20 -6.81 0.16
C GLU A 17 8.70 -7.07 0.18
N ILE A 18 7.89 -6.01 0.06
CA ILE A 18 6.44 -6.13 0.06
C ILE A 18 5.99 -6.72 -1.28
N THR A 19 5.34 -7.87 -1.23
CA THR A 19 4.83 -8.59 -2.41
C THR A 19 3.33 -8.40 -2.59
N ASP A 20 2.58 -8.35 -1.49
CA ASP A 20 1.11 -8.23 -1.53
C ASP A 20 0.58 -7.34 -0.41
N ILE A 21 -0.60 -6.80 -0.66
CA ILE A 21 -1.31 -5.84 0.17
C ILE A 21 -2.69 -6.40 0.46
N MET A 22 -3.07 -6.42 1.73
CA MET A 22 -4.44 -6.74 2.16
C MET A 22 -5.19 -5.44 2.44
N LEU A 23 -6.35 -5.32 1.80
CA LEU A 23 -7.26 -4.21 1.95
C LEU A 23 -8.27 -4.50 3.09
N ASP A 24 -8.99 -3.47 3.51
CA ASP A 24 -9.95 -3.49 4.62
C ASP A 24 -11.19 -4.36 4.34
N ASP A 25 -11.45 -4.68 3.07
CA ASP A 25 -12.44 -5.67 2.63
C ASP A 25 -11.90 -7.11 2.61
N GLU A 26 -10.73 -7.34 3.22
CA GLU A 26 -10.00 -8.61 3.22
C GLU A 26 -9.51 -9.07 1.82
N THR A 27 -9.66 -8.24 0.79
CA THR A 27 -9.11 -8.52 -0.54
C THR A 27 -7.59 -8.41 -0.49
N VAL A 28 -6.91 -9.43 -1.03
CA VAL A 28 -5.46 -9.42 -1.22
C VAL A 28 -5.13 -9.10 -2.68
N VAL A 29 -4.30 -8.10 -2.89
CA VAL A 29 -3.80 -7.69 -4.21
C VAL A 29 -2.27 -7.66 -4.24
N PRO A 30 -1.63 -7.98 -5.37
CA PRO A 30 -0.18 -7.84 -5.50
C PRO A 30 0.21 -6.35 -5.42
N VAL A 31 1.41 -6.06 -4.92
CA VAL A 31 1.91 -4.69 -4.71
C VAL A 31 1.83 -3.84 -5.98
N ASN A 32 2.11 -4.42 -7.15
CA ASN A 32 2.03 -3.73 -8.44
C ASN A 32 0.59 -3.28 -8.76
N HIS A 33 -0.41 -4.08 -8.40
CA HIS A 33 -1.81 -3.71 -8.59
C HIS A 33 -2.21 -2.62 -7.58
N ALA A 34 -1.78 -2.75 -6.32
CA ALA A 34 -2.00 -1.70 -5.32
C ALA A 34 -1.38 -0.35 -5.72
N ILE A 35 -0.22 -0.34 -6.39
CA ILE A 35 0.39 0.88 -6.96
C ILE A 35 -0.55 1.54 -7.99
N LEU A 36 -1.16 0.75 -8.88
CA LEU A 36 -2.12 1.27 -9.84
C LEU A 36 -3.37 1.82 -9.14
N MET A 37 -3.87 1.12 -8.13
CA MET A 37 -5.02 1.58 -7.33
C MET A 37 -4.74 2.90 -6.60
N ALA A 38 -3.55 3.05 -6.00
CA ALA A 38 -3.15 4.31 -5.36
C ALA A 38 -3.07 5.47 -6.36
N LYS A 39 -2.56 5.24 -7.58
CA LYS A 39 -2.54 6.27 -8.64
C LYS A 39 -3.92 6.71 -9.08
N ASP A 40 -4.87 5.78 -9.11
CA ASP A 40 -6.27 6.04 -9.45
C ASP A 40 -7.05 6.68 -8.29
N GLY A 41 -6.40 6.86 -7.13
CA GLY A 41 -7.03 7.44 -5.94
C GLY A 41 -7.99 6.49 -5.23
N LEU A 42 -7.90 5.18 -5.48
CA LEU A 42 -8.74 4.14 -4.88
C LEU A 42 -8.24 3.68 -3.51
N LEU A 43 -7.05 4.11 -3.08
CA LEU A 43 -6.49 3.78 -1.78
C LEU A 43 -6.46 5.01 -0.86
N GLU A 44 -7.10 4.88 0.30
CA GLU A 44 -7.14 5.95 1.30
C GLU A 44 -5.80 6.08 2.02
N GLY A 45 -5.34 7.32 2.22
CA GLY A 45 -4.13 7.62 2.97
C GLY A 45 -2.85 7.03 2.37
N THR A 46 -2.87 6.68 1.09
CA THR A 46 -1.76 6.03 0.39
C THR A 46 -1.45 6.76 -0.92
N ILE A 47 -0.17 7.03 -1.15
CA ILE A 47 0.33 7.66 -2.37
C ILE A 47 1.40 6.79 -3.03
N VAL A 48 1.63 7.03 -4.31
CA VAL A 48 2.75 6.44 -5.04
C VAL A 48 3.90 7.42 -5.11
N VAL A 49 5.08 6.95 -4.73
CA VAL A 49 6.33 7.70 -4.87
C VAL A 49 7.24 7.00 -5.87
N ARG A 50 7.96 7.79 -6.67
CA ARG A 50 8.94 7.28 -7.63
C ARG A 50 10.34 7.33 -7.01
N GLY A 51 11.01 6.18 -6.95
CA GLY A 51 12.39 6.07 -6.51
C GLY A 51 13.38 6.58 -7.56
N LYS A 52 14.64 6.78 -7.13
CA LYS A 52 15.73 7.28 -8.01
C LYS A 52 16.01 6.38 -9.22
N ASN A 53 15.78 5.08 -9.09
CA ASN A 53 15.97 4.10 -10.15
C ASN A 53 14.75 4.02 -11.10
N GLY A 54 13.74 4.86 -10.91
CA GLY A 54 12.54 4.89 -11.73
C GLY A 54 11.41 3.96 -11.28
N GLY A 55 11.67 3.04 -10.35
CA GLY A 55 10.66 2.18 -9.72
C GLY A 55 9.66 2.95 -8.86
N GLU A 56 8.47 2.39 -8.68
CA GLU A 56 7.35 3.02 -7.98
C GLU A 56 7.02 2.24 -6.71
N PHE A 57 6.73 2.97 -5.64
CA PHE A 57 6.53 2.40 -4.31
C PHE A 57 5.33 3.04 -3.63
N LEU A 58 4.63 2.26 -2.82
CA LEU A 58 3.56 2.76 -1.96
C LEU A 58 4.15 3.45 -0.74
N ARG A 59 3.58 4.59 -0.37
CA ARG A 59 3.90 5.32 0.86
C ARG A 59 2.62 5.84 1.50
N ASN A 60 2.63 6.05 2.82
CA ASN A 60 1.54 6.76 3.46
C ASN A 60 1.45 8.20 2.90
N ASP A 61 0.23 8.71 2.80
CA ASP A 61 0.02 10.11 2.47
C ASP A 61 0.41 10.98 3.68
N PRO A 62 1.34 11.94 3.53
CA PRO A 62 1.80 12.78 4.63
C PRO A 62 0.75 13.78 5.11
N ASN A 63 -0.32 14.03 4.32
CA ASN A 63 -1.43 14.90 4.71
C ASN A 63 -2.62 14.10 5.30
N GLY A 64 -2.58 12.77 5.22
CA GLY A 64 -3.54 11.87 5.83
C GLY A 64 -3.41 11.81 7.36
N PRO A 65 -4.33 11.10 8.04
CA PRO A 65 -4.18 10.82 9.46
C PRO A 65 -2.83 10.14 9.71
N VAL A 66 -2.09 10.58 10.73
CA VAL A 66 -0.78 10.04 11.08
C VAL A 66 -0.92 8.53 11.28
N ALA A 67 -0.47 7.79 10.28
CA ALA A 67 -0.49 6.33 10.26
C ALA A 67 0.95 5.84 10.16
N ASP A 68 1.20 4.67 10.73
CA ASP A 68 2.47 3.98 10.58
C ASP A 68 2.84 3.82 9.10
N ALA A 69 4.13 3.74 8.82
CA ALA A 69 4.61 3.49 7.48
C ALA A 69 4.00 2.18 6.95
N ILE A 70 3.67 2.13 5.67
CA ILE A 70 3.07 0.92 5.05
C ILE A 70 3.94 -0.31 5.31
N SER A 71 5.27 -0.13 5.36
CA SER A 71 6.25 -1.18 5.67
C SER A 71 6.19 -1.73 7.10
N ASP A 72 5.56 -1.02 8.02
CA ASP A 72 5.41 -1.38 9.45
C ASP A 72 4.06 -2.02 9.75
N LEU A 73 3.15 -2.08 8.77
CA LEU A 73 1.87 -2.72 8.94
C LEU A 73 2.02 -4.21 9.30
N PRO A 74 1.05 -4.77 10.05
CA PRO A 74 1.06 -6.18 10.42
C PRO A 74 1.17 -7.07 9.18
N THR A 75 1.94 -8.15 9.31
CA THR A 75 2.11 -9.11 8.22
C THR A 75 1.03 -10.18 8.27
N PHE A 76 0.63 -10.68 7.09
CA PHE A 76 -0.22 -11.86 6.97
C PHE A 76 0.54 -13.00 6.27
N LYS A 77 0.11 -14.24 6.54
CA LYS A 77 0.65 -15.46 5.95
C LYS A 77 -0.20 -15.89 4.76
#